data_AF-A0A963AVI1-F1
#
_entry.id   AF-A0A963AVI1-F1
#
_cell.length_a   1.000
_cell.length_b   1.000
_cell.length_c   1.000
_cell.angle_alpha   90.00
_cell.angle_beta   90.00
_cell.angle_gamma   90.00
#
_symmetry.space_group_name_H-M   'P 1'
#
loop_
_entity.id
_entity.type
_entity.pdbx_description
1 polymer ?
#
loop_
_entity_poly.entity_id
_entity_poly.type
_entity_poly.pdbx_seq_one_letter_code
_entity_poly.pdbx_strand_id
1 'polypeptide(L)'
;AYNAFAEPISDTARINTAPVYDITYTRDKLGRITEKTELIQGSALTTAYNYDLAGRLETVHINGILTEHYTYDPNGNRLSRTTAGGTDTGTYDDQDRLQTYGEHTYTYNAHGDLQTKTHTPSGQTTDYQYDVFGNLQQVNLPTDAAIAYQTDARNRRIARTHNGEITHRWLYQDQLNPVAELDETGSVITRYVYAEKANVPAYLIKIDPTTQTEITYRIVSDHLGSPRLIINTDTGQIAQRMDYDAWGNITLDTNPGFQPFGFAGGLYDPQTQLTRFGARDYDPSIGRWTLKDPMKLDDGSNVYSYVAGNPVGRTDVTGLFWSNHHYSLSYFSTASSGLSTSDSMMVAAYSVTADIGTQGIEDAHKHSMTRSGGSHAESRRDRNRFIVDQLRAGTLEGLGNALHAAQDEFAQGHQFIEYDGTVDAAHMWLDALPSGSTYWQAFERSLLLVDIWQYYQENRTFPWERAQCGPY
;
A
#
# COMPACT_ATOMS: atom_id res chain seq x y z
N ALA A 1 14.62 15.68 -4.77
CA ALA A 1 16.02 15.43 -4.35
C ALA A 1 16.05 14.30 -3.32
N TYR A 2 17.19 13.61 -3.17
CA TYR A 2 17.31 12.45 -2.29
C TYR A 2 18.50 12.60 -1.33
N ASN A 3 18.44 11.95 -0.16
CA ASN A 3 19.60 11.81 0.73
C ASN A 3 20.49 10.63 0.31
N ALA A 4 21.54 10.37 1.08
CA ALA A 4 22.49 9.27 0.85
C ALA A 4 21.86 7.85 1.00
N PHE A 5 20.64 7.75 1.51
CA PHE A 5 19.88 6.50 1.65
C PHE A 5 18.83 6.33 0.55
N ALA A 6 18.88 7.16 -0.50
CA ALA A 6 17.88 7.21 -1.58
C ALA A 6 16.46 7.55 -1.09
N GLU A 7 16.32 8.18 0.07
CA GLU A 7 15.04 8.66 0.57
C GLU A 7 14.76 10.07 0.01
N PRO A 8 13.52 10.37 -0.44
CA PRO A 8 13.15 11.71 -0.86
C PRO A 8 13.33 12.71 0.28
N ILE A 9 14.13 13.76 0.04
CA ILE A 9 14.28 14.90 0.96
C ILE A 9 13.52 16.13 0.47
N SER A 10 13.21 16.19 -0.83
CA SER A 10 12.33 17.21 -1.37
C SER A 10 11.72 16.79 -2.70
N ASP A 11 10.58 17.38 -3.02
CA ASP A 11 9.97 17.32 -4.35
C ASP A 11 9.36 18.68 -4.70
N THR A 12 9.39 19.04 -5.98
CA THR A 12 8.86 20.32 -6.48
C THR A 12 8.10 20.10 -7.78
N ALA A 13 6.83 20.48 -7.80
CA ALA A 13 6.07 20.66 -9.03
C ALA A 13 6.05 22.14 -9.45
N ARG A 14 6.30 22.38 -10.75
CA ARG A 14 6.32 23.73 -11.35
C ARG A 14 5.31 23.82 -12.48
N ILE A 15 4.70 24.99 -12.62
CA ILE A 15 4.02 25.42 -13.84
C ILE A 15 4.95 26.39 -14.55
N ASN A 16 5.43 26.02 -15.74
CA ASN A 16 6.57 26.67 -16.38
C ASN A 16 7.77 26.67 -15.42
N THR A 17 8.17 27.84 -14.92
CA THR A 17 9.26 28.00 -13.94
C THR A 17 8.77 28.29 -12.52
N ALA A 18 7.48 28.55 -12.33
CA ALA A 18 6.92 28.93 -11.03
C ALA A 18 6.57 27.68 -10.20
N PRO A 19 7.07 27.54 -8.97
CA PRO A 19 6.67 26.44 -8.08
C PRO A 19 5.20 26.60 -7.67
N VAL A 20 4.46 25.51 -7.75
CA VAL A 20 3.05 25.43 -7.29
C VAL A 20 2.88 24.46 -6.13
N TYR A 21 3.81 23.52 -6.01
CA TYR A 21 3.94 22.59 -4.90
C TYR A 21 5.44 22.39 -4.63
N ASP A 22 5.88 22.69 -3.41
CA ASP A 22 7.16 22.22 -2.89
C ASP A 22 6.90 21.42 -1.62
N ILE A 23 7.65 20.35 -1.43
CA ILE A 23 7.68 19.62 -0.15
C ILE A 23 9.12 19.30 0.21
N THR A 24 9.47 19.44 1.48
CA THR A 24 10.74 19.01 2.06
C THR A 24 10.51 18.12 3.27
N TYR A 25 11.45 17.21 3.54
CA TYR A 25 11.35 16.29 4.67
C TYR A 25 12.61 16.30 5.54
N THR A 26 12.39 16.18 6.84
CA THR A 26 13.42 15.82 7.83
C THR A 26 13.10 14.44 8.40
N ARG A 27 14.12 13.65 8.69
CA ARG A 27 14.00 12.30 9.25
C ARG A 27 14.84 12.13 10.50
N ASP A 28 14.44 11.20 11.36
CA ASP A 28 15.29 10.69 12.42
C ASP A 28 16.27 9.61 11.92
N LYS A 29 17.08 9.07 12.84
CA LYS A 29 18.06 8.02 12.53
C LYS A 29 17.45 6.68 12.13
N LEU A 30 16.15 6.50 12.32
CA LEU A 30 15.39 5.30 11.92
C LEU A 30 14.66 5.51 10.59
N GLY A 31 14.89 6.64 9.88
CA GLY A 31 14.28 6.96 8.60
C GLY A 31 12.83 7.47 8.71
N ARG A 32 12.30 7.66 9.92
CA ARG A 32 10.93 8.15 10.12
C ARG A 32 10.88 9.64 9.84
N ILE A 33 9.87 10.10 9.09
CA ILE A 33 9.64 11.53 8.84
C ILE A 33 9.31 12.22 10.16
N THR A 34 10.18 13.12 10.62
CA THR A 34 9.96 13.93 11.83
C THR A 34 9.47 15.34 11.51
N GLU A 35 9.65 15.79 10.27
CA GLU A 35 9.10 17.06 9.82
C GLU A 35 8.85 17.01 8.31
N LYS A 36 7.76 17.65 7.88
CA LYS A 36 7.55 18.04 6.49
C LYS A 36 7.27 19.54 6.41
N THR A 37 7.78 20.21 5.39
CA THR A 37 7.35 21.57 5.04
C THR A 37 6.79 21.58 3.63
N GLU A 38 5.51 21.92 3.51
CA GLU A 38 4.80 22.04 2.23
C GLU A 38 4.61 23.51 1.87
N LEU A 39 4.89 23.87 0.63
CA LEU A 39 4.53 25.15 0.02
C LEU A 39 3.50 24.88 -1.07
N ILE A 40 2.25 25.24 -0.83
CA ILE A 40 1.16 25.06 -1.80
C ILE A 40 0.64 26.43 -2.20
N GLN A 41 0.76 26.76 -3.49
CA GLN A 41 0.33 28.07 -4.03
C GLN A 41 0.89 29.27 -3.23
N GLY A 42 2.12 29.16 -2.73
CA GLY A 42 2.79 30.23 -1.97
C GLY A 42 2.51 30.27 -0.47
N SER A 43 1.67 29.37 0.07
CA SER A 43 1.44 29.22 1.51
C SER A 43 2.26 28.07 2.07
N ALA A 44 3.15 28.39 3.02
CA ALA A 44 3.99 27.40 3.68
C ALA A 44 3.27 26.81 4.92
N LEU A 45 3.35 25.50 5.07
CA LEU A 45 2.86 24.75 6.23
C LEU A 45 3.96 23.79 6.68
N THR A 46 4.48 23.99 7.88
CA THR A 46 5.42 23.04 8.49
C THR A 46 4.67 22.14 9.46
N THR A 47 4.81 20.83 9.30
CA THR A 47 4.22 19.82 10.18
C THR A 47 5.32 18.94 10.75
N ALA A 48 5.46 18.92 12.07
CA ALA A 48 6.40 18.07 12.78
C ALA A 48 5.69 16.90 13.47
N TYR A 49 6.36 15.75 13.51
CA TYR A 49 5.84 14.48 13.98
C TYR A 49 6.77 13.89 15.02
N ASN A 50 6.20 13.45 16.14
CA ASN A 50 6.93 12.60 17.09
C ASN A 50 6.26 11.24 17.18
N TYR A 51 7.07 10.24 17.52
CA TYR A 51 6.65 8.84 17.59
C TYR A 51 6.97 8.29 18.97
N ASP A 52 6.11 7.38 19.44
CA ASP A 52 6.38 6.64 20.67
C ASP A 52 7.52 5.61 20.47
N LEU A 53 7.84 4.87 21.54
CA LEU A 53 8.90 3.86 21.52
C LEU A 53 8.59 2.67 20.59
N ALA A 54 7.33 2.41 20.26
CA ALA A 54 6.92 1.39 19.30
C ALA A 54 6.93 1.92 17.85
N GLY A 55 7.24 3.21 17.65
CA GLY A 55 7.27 3.85 16.34
C GLY A 55 5.91 4.29 15.80
N ARG A 56 4.89 4.37 16.65
CA ARG A 56 3.55 4.86 16.32
C ARG A 56 3.51 6.38 16.46
N LEU A 57 2.73 7.04 15.60
CA LEU A 57 2.59 8.49 15.63
C LEU A 57 1.99 8.95 16.97
N GLU A 58 2.71 9.75 17.73
CA GLU A 58 2.28 10.20 19.06
C GLU A 58 1.80 11.65 19.05
N THR A 59 2.53 12.57 18.40
CA THR A 59 2.13 13.97 18.32
C THR A 59 2.34 14.56 16.93
N VAL A 60 1.45 15.48 16.57
CA VAL A 60 1.53 16.30 15.36
C VAL A 60 1.57 17.76 15.79
N HIS A 61 2.55 18.49 15.29
CA HIS A 61 2.68 19.93 15.50
C HIS A 61 2.57 20.66 14.16
N ILE A 62 1.67 21.62 14.05
CA ILE A 62 1.55 22.49 12.88
C ILE A 62 2.16 23.85 13.22
N ASN A 63 3.17 24.27 12.46
CA ASN A 63 3.93 25.51 12.67
C ASN A 63 4.42 25.66 14.14
N GLY A 64 4.88 24.55 14.72
CA GLY A 64 5.38 24.48 16.10
C GLY A 64 4.31 24.37 17.20
N ILE A 65 3.02 24.42 16.84
CA ILE A 65 1.91 24.29 17.79
C ILE A 65 1.43 22.85 17.81
N LEU A 66 1.35 22.22 19.00
CA LEU A 66 0.75 20.90 19.15
C LEU A 66 -0.72 20.93 18.72
N THR A 67 -1.06 20.21 17.66
CA THR A 67 -2.42 20.16 17.10
C THR A 67 -3.11 18.83 17.36
N GLU A 68 -2.34 17.74 17.41
CA GLU A 68 -2.88 16.40 17.64
C GLU A 68 -1.96 15.61 18.57
N HIS A 69 -2.55 14.89 19.52
CA HIS A 69 -1.86 13.94 20.39
C HIS A 69 -2.64 12.62 20.44
N TYR A 70 -1.93 11.52 20.26
CA TYR A 70 -2.48 10.18 20.18
C TYR A 70 -1.91 9.29 21.27
N THR A 71 -2.75 8.44 21.85
CA THR A 71 -2.31 7.38 22.76
C THR A 71 -2.80 6.04 22.27
N TYR A 72 -2.12 4.97 22.71
CA TYR A 72 -2.39 3.62 22.24
C TYR A 72 -2.32 2.62 23.39
N ASP A 73 -3.04 1.52 23.25
CA ASP A 73 -2.91 0.37 24.13
C ASP A 73 -1.71 -0.53 23.71
N PRO A 74 -1.41 -1.61 24.46
CA PRO A 74 -0.36 -2.55 24.10
C PRO A 74 -0.58 -3.29 22.77
N ASN A 75 -1.83 -3.44 22.33
CA ASN A 75 -2.17 -4.09 21.06
C ASN A 75 -2.08 -3.11 19.87
N GLY A 76 -1.81 -1.82 20.09
CA GLY A 76 -1.74 -0.83 19.02
C GLY A 76 -3.06 -0.19 18.62
N ASN A 77 -4.12 -0.41 19.41
CA ASN A 77 -5.36 0.33 19.22
C ASN A 77 -5.21 1.76 19.71
N ARG A 78 -5.76 2.72 18.96
CA ARG A 78 -5.72 4.15 19.30
C ARG A 78 -6.71 4.47 20.42
N LEU A 79 -6.23 4.68 21.63
CA LEU A 79 -7.05 4.97 22.81
C LEU A 79 -7.55 6.41 22.84
N SER A 80 -6.83 7.36 22.26
CA SER A 80 -7.30 8.74 22.19
C SER A 80 -6.75 9.52 21.00
N ARG A 81 -7.49 10.55 20.61
CA ARG A 81 -7.01 11.69 19.83
C ARG A 81 -7.41 12.97 20.57
N THR A 82 -6.42 13.74 21.01
CA THR A 82 -6.64 15.06 21.60
C THR A 82 -6.28 16.12 20.58
N THR A 83 -7.19 17.07 20.36
CA THR A 83 -6.98 18.27 19.54
C THR A 83 -7.40 19.51 20.34
N ALA A 84 -7.26 20.71 19.76
CA ALA A 84 -7.78 21.93 20.36
C ALA A 84 -9.32 21.90 20.56
N GLY A 85 -10.04 21.07 19.81
CA GLY A 85 -11.50 20.94 19.90
C GLY A 85 -11.99 19.97 20.99
N GLY A 86 -11.11 19.19 21.60
CA GLY A 86 -11.48 18.18 22.60
C GLY A 86 -10.66 16.90 22.49
N THR A 87 -11.06 15.89 23.26
CA THR A 87 -10.45 14.55 23.22
C THR A 87 -11.49 13.51 22.87
N ASP A 88 -11.27 12.83 21.75
CA ASP A 88 -11.98 11.60 21.42
C ASP A 88 -11.28 10.43 22.11
N THR A 89 -12.04 9.57 22.78
CA THR A 89 -11.51 8.37 23.45
C THR A 89 -12.09 7.11 22.81
N GLY A 90 -11.24 6.10 22.67
CA GLY A 90 -11.53 4.81 22.09
C GLY A 90 -11.66 3.72 23.14
N THR A 91 -12.67 2.84 23.01
CA THR A 91 -12.73 1.58 23.76
C THR A 91 -12.77 0.41 22.79
N TYR A 92 -12.24 -0.74 23.21
CA TYR A 92 -12.06 -1.90 22.36
C TYR A 92 -12.47 -3.17 23.12
N ASP A 93 -12.90 -4.19 22.39
CA ASP A 93 -13.09 -5.52 22.97
C ASP A 93 -11.83 -6.39 22.84
N ASP A 94 -11.89 -7.61 23.37
CA ASP A 94 -10.77 -8.57 23.38
C ASP A 94 -10.31 -9.02 21.97
N GLN A 95 -11.04 -8.63 20.91
CA GLN A 95 -10.67 -8.89 19.52
C GLN A 95 -10.25 -7.61 18.78
N ASP A 96 -9.88 -6.56 19.51
CA ASP A 96 -9.45 -5.26 18.99
C ASP A 96 -10.53 -4.54 18.16
N ARG A 97 -11.81 -4.91 18.31
CA ARG A 97 -12.93 -4.20 17.66
C ARG A 97 -13.26 -2.94 18.44
N LEU A 98 -13.36 -1.82 17.73
CA LEU A 98 -13.65 -0.52 18.33
C LEU A 98 -15.09 -0.50 18.83
N GLN A 99 -15.35 -0.26 20.10
CA GLN A 99 -16.73 -0.19 20.63
C GLN A 99 -17.24 1.26 20.67
N THR A 100 -16.37 2.18 21.05
CA THR A 100 -16.68 3.63 21.11
C THR A 100 -15.51 4.43 20.59
N TYR A 101 -15.77 5.57 19.95
CA TYR A 101 -14.76 6.57 19.62
C TYR A 101 -15.37 7.98 19.59
N GLY A 102 -14.96 8.84 20.51
CA GLY A 102 -15.58 10.15 20.69
C GLY A 102 -17.08 10.00 20.97
N GLU A 103 -17.93 10.70 20.20
CA GLU A 103 -19.39 10.63 20.33
C GLU A 103 -20.04 9.45 19.59
N HIS A 104 -19.26 8.52 19.03
CA HIS A 104 -19.77 7.41 18.22
C HIS A 104 -19.62 6.06 18.91
N THR A 105 -20.61 5.20 18.68
CA THR A 105 -20.57 3.76 19.01
C THR A 105 -20.49 2.94 17.73
N TYR A 106 -19.84 1.79 17.82
CA TYR A 106 -19.58 0.92 16.67
C TYR A 106 -19.97 -0.51 17.03
N THR A 107 -20.59 -1.21 16.09
CA THR A 107 -20.91 -2.64 16.24
C THR A 107 -20.32 -3.42 15.08
N TYR A 108 -20.15 -4.72 15.26
CA TYR A 108 -19.52 -5.60 14.29
C TYR A 108 -20.34 -6.88 14.13
N ASN A 109 -20.31 -7.43 12.92
CA ASN A 109 -20.91 -8.73 12.65
C ASN A 109 -20.06 -9.88 13.26
N ALA A 110 -20.51 -11.11 13.09
CA ALA A 110 -19.82 -12.30 13.62
C ALA A 110 -18.42 -12.54 13.00
N HIS A 111 -18.16 -12.06 11.79
CA HIS A 111 -16.85 -12.14 11.14
C HIS A 111 -15.88 -11.07 11.67
N GLY A 112 -16.40 -9.98 12.22
CA GLY A 112 -15.62 -8.83 12.66
C GLY A 112 -15.58 -7.70 11.64
N ASP A 113 -16.52 -7.65 10.71
CA ASP A 113 -16.69 -6.49 9.82
C ASP A 113 -17.57 -5.46 10.51
N LEU A 114 -17.24 -4.17 10.34
CA LEU A 114 -18.03 -3.07 10.87
C LEU A 114 -19.47 -3.23 10.40
N GLN A 115 -20.43 -3.19 11.32
CA GLN A 115 -21.85 -3.34 11.00
C GLN A 115 -22.57 -2.02 11.12
N THR A 116 -22.35 -1.28 12.21
CA THR A 116 -22.96 0.04 12.41
C THR A 116 -21.97 1.04 12.99
N LYS A 117 -22.17 2.32 12.63
CA LYS A 117 -21.59 3.49 13.29
C LYS A 117 -22.74 4.39 13.71
N THR A 118 -22.95 4.57 15.01
CA THR A 118 -24.05 5.36 15.55
C THR A 118 -23.52 6.58 16.29
N HIS A 119 -23.94 7.77 15.87
CA HIS A 119 -23.69 9.00 16.59
C HIS A 119 -24.59 9.05 17.84
N THR A 120 -23.99 8.92 19.02
CA THR A 120 -24.69 8.75 20.30
C THR A 120 -25.63 9.91 20.63
N PRO A 121 -25.25 11.20 20.46
CA PRO A 121 -26.12 12.32 20.76
C PRO A 121 -27.37 12.43 19.86
N SER A 122 -27.26 12.12 18.57
CA SER A 122 -28.39 12.25 17.63
C SER A 122 -29.15 10.94 17.37
N GLY A 123 -28.56 9.79 17.70
CA GLY A 123 -29.09 8.46 17.36
C GLY A 123 -28.98 8.09 15.88
N GLN A 124 -28.40 8.96 15.05
CA GLN A 124 -28.19 8.69 13.62
C GLN A 124 -27.22 7.53 13.45
N THR A 125 -27.60 6.56 12.62
CA THR A 125 -26.84 5.34 12.40
C THR A 125 -26.51 5.18 10.93
N THR A 126 -25.24 4.87 10.66
CA THR A 126 -24.76 4.38 9.37
C THR A 126 -24.65 2.87 9.44
N ASP A 127 -25.25 2.15 8.50
CA ASP A 127 -25.16 0.69 8.39
C ASP A 127 -24.23 0.29 7.25
N TYR A 128 -23.39 -0.70 7.48
CA TYR A 128 -22.43 -1.23 6.51
C TYR A 128 -22.74 -2.70 6.21
N GLN A 129 -22.75 -3.05 4.94
CA GLN A 129 -23.05 -4.39 4.46
C GLN A 129 -21.90 -4.90 3.59
N TYR A 130 -21.37 -6.07 3.97
CA TYR A 130 -20.25 -6.72 3.31
C TYR A 130 -20.71 -8.03 2.67
N ASP A 131 -20.04 -8.43 1.60
CA ASP A 131 -20.16 -9.79 1.09
C ASP A 131 -19.33 -10.78 1.92
N VAL A 132 -19.43 -12.06 1.56
CA VAL A 132 -18.71 -13.16 2.22
C VAL A 132 -17.19 -13.11 2.05
N PHE A 133 -16.68 -12.25 1.15
CA PHE A 133 -15.25 -12.04 0.91
C PHE A 133 -14.73 -10.76 1.57
N GLY A 134 -15.57 -10.04 2.33
CA GLY A 134 -15.20 -8.80 3.00
C GLY A 134 -15.21 -7.57 2.09
N ASN A 135 -15.83 -7.63 0.91
CA ASN A 135 -16.04 -6.43 0.10
C ASN A 135 -17.24 -5.64 0.63
N LEU A 136 -17.04 -4.35 0.91
CA LEU A 136 -18.14 -3.44 1.24
C LEU A 136 -19.07 -3.31 0.03
N GLN A 137 -20.29 -3.83 0.15
CA GLN A 137 -21.31 -3.81 -0.90
C GLN A 137 -22.23 -2.61 -0.78
N GLN A 138 -22.60 -2.21 0.44
CA GLN A 138 -23.54 -1.11 0.66
C GLN A 138 -23.28 -0.38 1.98
N VAL A 139 -23.46 0.93 1.96
CA VAL A 139 -23.49 1.83 3.10
C VAL A 139 -24.81 2.58 3.09
N ASN A 140 -25.63 2.40 4.12
CA ASN A 140 -26.84 3.19 4.32
C ASN A 140 -26.50 4.34 5.26
N LEU A 141 -26.51 5.56 4.72
CA LEU A 141 -26.24 6.76 5.48
C LEU A 141 -27.49 7.21 6.27
N PRO A 142 -27.34 7.97 7.36
CA PRO A 142 -28.47 8.47 8.14
C PRO A 142 -29.43 9.41 7.39
N THR A 143 -29.06 9.85 6.19
CA THR A 143 -29.84 10.75 5.32
C THR A 143 -30.69 10.00 4.29
N ASP A 144 -31.04 8.73 4.55
CA ASP A 144 -31.73 7.80 3.63
C ASP A 144 -30.99 7.55 2.30
N ALA A 145 -29.73 7.97 2.19
CA ALA A 145 -28.90 7.74 1.01
C ALA A 145 -28.21 6.38 1.10
N ALA A 146 -28.40 5.55 0.08
CA ALA A 146 -27.70 4.27 -0.08
C ALA A 146 -26.55 4.42 -1.07
N ILE A 147 -25.33 4.20 -0.60
CA ILE A 147 -24.14 4.08 -1.44
C ILE A 147 -23.86 2.60 -1.61
N ALA A 148 -23.78 2.11 -2.83
CA ALA A 148 -23.44 0.71 -3.08
C ALA A 148 -22.29 0.57 -4.07
N TYR A 149 -21.56 -0.53 -3.94
CA TYR A 149 -20.38 -0.84 -4.73
C TYR A 149 -20.55 -2.20 -5.38
N GLN A 150 -20.19 -2.30 -6.65
CA GLN A 150 -20.14 -3.58 -7.36
C GLN A 150 -18.69 -4.04 -7.47
N THR A 151 -18.47 -5.32 -7.25
CA THR A 151 -17.17 -5.96 -7.36
C THR A 151 -17.14 -6.99 -8.48
N ASP A 152 -15.97 -7.18 -9.09
CA ASP A 152 -15.74 -8.29 -10.01
C ASP A 152 -15.26 -9.55 -9.26
N ALA A 153 -15.05 -10.65 -10.01
CA ALA A 153 -14.59 -11.92 -9.45
C ALA A 153 -13.16 -11.88 -8.86
N ARG A 154 -12.44 -10.77 -9.01
CA ARG A 154 -11.13 -10.52 -8.39
C ARG A 154 -11.25 -9.55 -7.21
N ASN A 155 -12.45 -9.30 -6.70
CA ASN A 155 -12.73 -8.39 -5.58
C ASN A 155 -12.34 -6.92 -5.86
N ARG A 156 -12.27 -6.52 -7.13
CA ARG A 156 -12.00 -5.12 -7.50
C ARG A 156 -13.30 -4.35 -7.58
N ARG A 157 -13.34 -3.12 -7.07
CA ARG A 157 -14.51 -2.23 -7.13
C ARG A 157 -14.69 -1.71 -8.56
N ILE A 158 -15.65 -2.24 -9.30
CA ILE A 158 -15.89 -1.91 -10.71
C ILE A 158 -17.01 -0.88 -10.93
N ALA A 159 -17.87 -0.66 -9.93
CA ALA A 159 -18.89 0.38 -10.02
C ALA A 159 -19.27 0.93 -8.65
N ARG A 160 -19.86 2.13 -8.67
CA ARG A 160 -20.45 2.80 -7.53
C ARG A 160 -21.81 3.34 -7.89
N THR A 161 -22.80 3.09 -7.04
CA THR A 161 -24.15 3.63 -7.19
C THR A 161 -24.56 4.51 -6.01
N HIS A 162 -25.36 5.53 -6.28
CA HIS A 162 -26.03 6.35 -5.27
C HIS A 162 -27.54 6.22 -5.47
N ASN A 163 -28.25 5.69 -4.46
CA ASN A 163 -29.68 5.38 -4.53
C ASN A 163 -30.06 4.52 -5.76
N GLY A 164 -29.19 3.58 -6.13
CA GLY A 164 -29.38 2.67 -7.27
C GLY A 164 -28.92 3.22 -8.62
N GLU A 165 -28.61 4.52 -8.73
CA GLU A 165 -28.10 5.13 -9.96
C GLU A 165 -26.58 4.96 -10.05
N ILE A 166 -26.06 4.47 -11.17
CA ILE A 166 -24.62 4.34 -11.41
C ILE A 166 -24.02 5.74 -11.49
N THR A 167 -23.06 6.02 -10.61
CA THR A 167 -22.32 7.29 -10.60
C THR A 167 -20.93 7.14 -11.20
N HIS A 168 -20.31 5.96 -11.04
CA HIS A 168 -18.96 5.69 -11.52
C HIS A 168 -18.84 4.23 -11.95
N ARG A 169 -18.00 3.97 -12.96
CA ARG A 169 -17.53 2.64 -13.35
C ARG A 169 -16.05 2.67 -13.68
N TRP A 170 -15.34 1.62 -13.32
CA TRP A 170 -13.89 1.54 -13.49
C TRP A 170 -13.48 0.31 -14.31
N LEU A 171 -12.53 0.53 -15.22
CA LEU A 171 -11.77 -0.54 -15.86
C LEU A 171 -10.37 -0.57 -15.25
N TYR A 172 -9.81 -1.75 -15.09
CA TYR A 172 -8.53 -1.97 -14.40
C TYR A 172 -7.51 -2.61 -15.32
N GLN A 173 -6.26 -2.14 -15.25
CA GLN A 173 -5.13 -2.80 -15.92
C GLN A 173 -4.61 -4.01 -15.12
N ASP A 174 -4.72 -3.95 -13.79
CA ASP A 174 -4.20 -4.96 -12.85
C ASP A 174 -5.12 -5.11 -11.62
N GLN A 175 -4.61 -5.65 -10.51
CA GLN A 175 -5.38 -5.87 -9.28
C GLN A 175 -5.78 -4.57 -8.56
N LEU A 176 -4.97 -3.52 -8.68
CA LEU A 176 -5.10 -2.30 -7.86
C LEU A 176 -5.47 -1.07 -8.68
N ASN A 177 -5.08 -1.01 -9.95
CA ASN A 177 -5.02 0.24 -10.71
C ASN A 177 -6.16 0.40 -11.71
N PRO A 178 -7.13 1.30 -11.47
CA PRO A 178 -8.07 1.74 -12.49
C PRO A 178 -7.32 2.44 -13.63
N VAL A 179 -7.54 2.01 -14.86
CA VAL A 179 -6.97 2.63 -16.07
C VAL A 179 -7.98 3.52 -16.79
N ALA A 180 -9.27 3.32 -16.55
CA ALA A 180 -10.32 4.17 -17.12
C ALA A 180 -11.56 4.26 -16.24
N GLU A 181 -12.29 5.35 -16.41
CA GLU A 181 -13.60 5.60 -15.85
C GLU A 181 -14.64 5.68 -16.97
N LEU A 182 -15.81 5.08 -16.75
CA LEU A 182 -16.92 5.06 -17.70
C LEU A 182 -18.13 5.82 -17.15
N ASP A 183 -18.88 6.45 -18.04
CA ASP A 183 -20.20 7.01 -17.71
C ASP A 183 -21.27 5.91 -17.50
N GLU A 184 -22.52 6.32 -17.32
CA GLU A 184 -23.70 5.44 -17.19
C GLU A 184 -24.06 4.63 -18.45
N THR A 185 -23.59 5.06 -19.64
CA THR A 185 -23.81 4.38 -20.92
C THR A 185 -22.70 3.38 -21.27
N GLY A 186 -21.52 3.53 -20.64
CA GLY A 186 -20.35 2.68 -20.82
C GLY A 186 -19.26 3.34 -21.67
N SER A 187 -19.42 4.62 -21.99
CA SER A 187 -18.44 5.41 -22.72
C SER A 187 -17.31 5.82 -21.80
N VAL A 188 -16.07 5.77 -22.28
CA VAL A 188 -14.89 6.21 -21.51
C VAL A 188 -14.92 7.73 -21.36
N ILE A 189 -14.92 8.20 -20.11
CA ILE A 189 -14.94 9.63 -19.76
C ILE A 189 -13.65 10.09 -19.08
N THR A 190 -12.89 9.17 -18.49
CA THR A 190 -11.56 9.46 -17.96
C THR A 190 -10.61 8.30 -18.29
N ARG A 191 -9.37 8.61 -18.68
CA ARG A 191 -8.25 7.65 -18.73
C ARG A 191 -7.21 8.04 -17.69
N TYR A 192 -6.67 7.06 -16.98
CA TYR A 192 -5.62 7.25 -15.98
C TYR A 192 -4.29 6.69 -16.48
N VAL A 193 -3.22 7.46 -16.34
CA VAL A 193 -1.88 7.09 -16.82
C VAL A 193 -0.91 7.05 -15.65
N TYR A 194 -0.41 5.85 -15.36
CA TYR A 194 0.59 5.61 -14.32
C TYR A 194 1.99 5.72 -14.92
N ALA A 195 2.88 6.45 -14.24
CA ALA A 195 4.24 6.69 -14.73
C ALA A 195 5.28 6.90 -13.61
N GLU A 196 4.88 7.49 -12.48
CA GLU A 196 5.82 7.88 -11.42
C GLU A 196 5.68 7.06 -10.14
N LYS A 197 4.44 6.73 -9.76
CA LYS A 197 4.11 5.93 -8.58
C LYS A 197 3.17 4.79 -8.99
N ALA A 198 3.30 3.65 -8.33
CA ALA A 198 2.52 2.46 -8.67
C ALA A 198 1.06 2.55 -8.21
N ASN A 199 0.77 3.36 -7.20
CA ASN A 199 -0.52 3.44 -6.51
C ASN A 199 -1.36 4.67 -6.87
N VAL A 200 -0.82 5.63 -7.64
CA VAL A 200 -1.55 6.82 -8.07
C VAL A 200 -1.15 7.21 -9.50
N PRO A 201 -2.11 7.59 -10.37
CA PRO A 201 -1.76 8.02 -11.72
C PRO A 201 -0.92 9.31 -11.71
N ALA A 202 -0.05 9.45 -12.70
CA ALA A 202 0.65 10.72 -12.96
C ALA A 202 -0.23 11.69 -13.76
N TYR A 203 -1.09 11.17 -14.65
CA TYR A 203 -2.00 11.96 -15.46
C TYR A 203 -3.40 11.37 -15.44
N LEU A 204 -4.40 12.25 -15.60
CA LEU A 204 -5.75 11.87 -15.99
C LEU A 204 -6.16 12.66 -17.24
N ILE A 205 -6.80 11.98 -18.18
CA ILE A 205 -7.27 12.55 -19.44
C ILE A 205 -8.79 12.47 -19.40
N LYS A 206 -9.46 13.62 -19.23
CA LYS A 206 -10.93 13.70 -19.31
C LYS A 206 -11.35 13.80 -20.76
N ILE A 207 -12.36 13.02 -21.12
CA ILE A 207 -12.87 12.87 -22.48
C ILE A 207 -14.33 13.27 -22.49
N ASP A 208 -14.70 14.23 -23.33
CA ASP A 208 -16.09 14.53 -23.58
C ASP A 208 -16.70 13.42 -24.45
N PRO A 209 -17.72 12.67 -23.97
CA PRO A 209 -18.22 11.49 -24.69
C PRO A 209 -18.93 11.86 -26.00
N THR A 210 -19.36 13.11 -26.20
CA THR A 210 -20.09 13.55 -27.40
C THR A 210 -19.13 14.08 -28.46
N THR A 211 -18.19 14.94 -28.07
CA THR A 211 -17.26 15.62 -28.98
C THR A 211 -15.94 14.87 -29.14
N GLN A 212 -15.64 13.93 -28.25
CA GLN A 212 -14.36 13.21 -28.16
C GLN A 212 -13.16 14.13 -27.91
N THR A 213 -13.41 15.34 -27.39
CA THR A 213 -12.35 16.28 -27.01
C THR A 213 -11.68 15.77 -25.73
N GLU A 214 -10.35 15.75 -25.72
CA GLU A 214 -9.56 15.34 -24.57
C GLU A 214 -8.94 16.55 -23.86
N ILE A 215 -8.98 16.56 -22.52
CA ILE A 215 -8.25 17.52 -21.68
C ILE A 215 -7.35 16.72 -20.74
N THR A 216 -6.05 17.01 -20.79
CA THR A 216 -5.06 16.34 -19.95
C THR A 216 -4.81 17.13 -18.67
N TYR A 217 -4.76 16.42 -17.55
CA TYR A 217 -4.41 16.97 -16.24
C TYR A 217 -3.23 16.20 -15.64
N ARG A 218 -2.32 16.91 -14.98
CA ARG A 218 -1.24 16.35 -14.17
C ARG A 218 -1.71 16.21 -12.72
N ILE A 219 -1.48 15.04 -12.12
CA ILE A 219 -1.73 14.77 -10.69
C ILE A 219 -0.43 14.93 -9.90
N VAL A 220 -0.28 16.05 -9.19
CA VAL A 220 0.82 16.20 -8.22
C VAL A 220 0.40 15.50 -6.93
N SER A 221 1.19 14.53 -6.46
CA SER A 221 0.92 13.76 -5.25
C SER A 221 2.06 13.84 -4.24
N ASP A 222 1.76 13.63 -2.95
CA ASP A 222 2.78 13.55 -1.90
C ASP A 222 3.62 12.26 -1.97
N HIS A 223 4.50 12.04 -0.99
CA HIS A 223 5.36 10.85 -0.94
C HIS A 223 4.60 9.53 -0.75
N LEU A 224 3.38 9.56 -0.20
CA LEU A 224 2.53 8.38 -0.07
C LEU A 224 1.72 8.10 -1.35
N GLY A 225 1.64 9.08 -2.24
CA GLY A 225 0.80 9.03 -3.43
C GLY A 225 -0.57 9.67 -3.25
N SER A 226 -0.81 10.42 -2.17
CA SER A 226 -2.06 11.18 -2.00
C SER A 226 -2.08 12.38 -2.97
N PRO A 227 -3.10 12.55 -3.84
CA PRO A 227 -3.22 13.71 -4.71
C PRO A 227 -3.25 15.02 -3.90
N ARG A 228 -2.42 15.99 -4.28
CA ARG A 228 -2.33 17.33 -3.69
C ARG A 228 -2.91 18.38 -4.62
N LEU A 229 -2.53 18.33 -5.91
CA LEU A 229 -3.01 19.25 -6.95
C LEU A 229 -3.33 18.50 -8.24
N ILE A 230 -4.44 18.85 -8.88
CA ILE A 230 -4.81 18.42 -10.22
C ILE A 230 -4.71 19.63 -11.15
N ILE A 231 -3.81 19.60 -12.12
CA ILE A 231 -3.42 20.78 -12.91
C ILE A 231 -3.71 20.52 -14.38
N ASN A 232 -4.48 21.40 -15.02
CA ASN A 232 -4.68 21.36 -16.47
C ASN A 232 -3.34 21.62 -17.18
N THR A 233 -2.90 20.70 -18.04
CA THR A 233 -1.56 20.78 -18.65
C THR A 233 -1.43 21.88 -19.69
N ASP A 234 -2.53 22.30 -20.29
CA ASP A 234 -2.53 23.30 -21.36
C ASP A 234 -2.61 24.72 -20.79
N THR A 235 -3.42 24.93 -19.75
CA THR A 235 -3.67 26.25 -19.17
C THR A 235 -2.90 26.53 -17.89
N GLY A 236 -2.38 25.49 -17.22
CA GLY A 236 -1.79 25.61 -15.88
C GLY A 236 -2.81 25.91 -14.78
N GLN A 237 -4.12 25.85 -15.07
CA GLN A 237 -5.14 26.05 -14.04
C GLN A 237 -5.20 24.85 -13.10
N ILE A 238 -5.23 25.11 -11.79
CA ILE A 238 -5.47 24.08 -10.77
C ILE A 238 -6.97 23.79 -10.76
N ALA A 239 -7.34 22.59 -11.18
CA ALA A 239 -8.72 22.10 -11.23
C ALA A 239 -9.22 21.56 -9.88
N GLN A 240 -8.30 21.08 -9.04
CA GLN A 240 -8.59 20.61 -7.69
C GLN A 240 -7.33 20.71 -6.82
N ARG A 241 -7.51 21.10 -5.55
CA ARG A 241 -6.54 20.94 -4.47
C ARG A 241 -7.16 20.07 -3.38
N MET A 242 -6.36 19.16 -2.83
CA MET A 242 -6.76 18.33 -1.70
C MET A 242 -5.71 18.44 -0.59
N ASP A 243 -6.15 18.68 0.66
CA ASP A 243 -5.33 18.68 1.86
C ASP A 243 -5.70 17.51 2.80
N TYR A 244 -4.72 16.94 3.52
CA TYR A 244 -4.96 15.81 4.44
C TYR A 244 -4.35 16.06 5.82
N ASP A 245 -4.95 15.50 6.87
CA ASP A 245 -4.26 15.28 8.14
C ASP A 245 -3.33 14.06 8.09
N ALA A 246 -2.65 13.76 9.20
CA ALA A 246 -1.67 12.68 9.26
C ALA A 246 -2.27 11.27 9.04
N TRP A 247 -3.58 11.11 9.23
CA TRP A 247 -4.30 9.84 9.07
C TRP A 247 -5.09 9.77 7.78
N GLY A 248 -4.98 10.77 6.91
CA GLY A 248 -5.66 10.78 5.62
C GLY A 248 -7.07 11.38 5.65
N ASN A 249 -7.50 12.04 6.73
CA ASN A 249 -8.75 12.80 6.67
C ASN A 249 -8.54 14.00 5.75
N ILE A 250 -9.45 14.18 4.78
CA ILE A 250 -9.41 15.34 3.90
C ILE A 250 -9.81 16.59 4.68
N THR A 251 -8.89 17.55 4.78
CA THR A 251 -9.09 18.84 5.47
C THR A 251 -9.44 19.97 4.52
N LEU A 252 -9.18 19.80 3.22
CA LEU A 252 -9.63 20.66 2.14
C LEU A 252 -9.84 19.82 0.88
N ASP A 253 -10.94 20.04 0.18
CA ASP A 253 -11.12 19.60 -1.21
C ASP A 253 -11.87 20.70 -1.97
N THR A 254 -11.20 21.32 -2.94
CA THR A 254 -11.76 22.45 -3.68
C THR A 254 -12.72 22.03 -4.79
N ASN A 255 -12.75 20.74 -5.16
CA ASN A 255 -13.62 20.23 -6.23
C ASN A 255 -13.95 18.74 -6.03
N PRO A 256 -14.76 18.40 -5.01
CA PRO A 256 -15.09 17.01 -4.69
C PRO A 256 -15.71 16.26 -5.86
N GLY A 257 -15.24 15.03 -6.11
CA GLY A 257 -15.71 14.18 -7.21
C GLY A 257 -15.06 14.48 -8.56
N PHE A 258 -14.10 15.40 -8.65
CA PHE A 258 -13.39 15.65 -9.92
C PHE A 258 -12.61 14.41 -10.40
N GLN A 259 -12.07 13.64 -9.46
CA GLN A 259 -11.33 12.38 -9.67
C GLN A 259 -11.47 11.50 -8.41
N PRO A 260 -11.27 10.17 -8.51
CA PRO A 260 -11.66 9.24 -7.44
C PRO A 260 -10.55 8.88 -6.44
N PHE A 261 -9.30 9.31 -6.63
CA PHE A 261 -8.16 8.95 -5.79
C PHE A 261 -8.04 9.91 -4.58
N GLY A 262 -7.78 9.36 -3.41
CA GLY A 262 -7.58 10.11 -2.17
C GLY A 262 -6.27 9.73 -1.48
N PHE A 263 -6.34 9.56 -0.15
CA PHE A 263 -5.18 9.25 0.68
C PHE A 263 -4.40 8.05 0.14
N ALA A 264 -3.08 8.21 -0.01
CA ALA A 264 -2.15 7.21 -0.53
C ALA A 264 -2.60 6.50 -1.83
N GLY A 265 -3.33 7.22 -2.69
CA GLY A 265 -3.78 6.71 -3.99
C GLY A 265 -4.97 5.75 -3.94
N GLY A 266 -5.58 5.51 -2.77
CA GLY A 266 -6.78 4.67 -2.66
C GLY A 266 -8.02 5.35 -3.26
N LEU A 267 -9.05 4.57 -3.57
CA LEU A 267 -10.32 5.10 -4.10
C LEU A 267 -11.15 5.72 -2.98
N TYR A 268 -11.27 7.04 -2.97
CA TYR A 268 -11.99 7.80 -1.96
C TYR A 268 -13.45 8.02 -2.34
N ASP A 269 -14.34 7.83 -1.38
CA ASP A 269 -15.76 8.13 -1.53
C ASP A 269 -16.16 9.31 -0.62
N PRO A 270 -16.55 10.47 -1.18
CA PRO A 270 -16.87 11.65 -0.37
C PRO A 270 -18.15 11.51 0.47
N GLN A 271 -19.04 10.57 0.15
CA GLN A 271 -20.30 10.37 0.87
C GLN A 271 -20.13 9.45 2.08
N THR A 272 -19.28 8.41 1.97
CA THR A 272 -18.98 7.51 3.09
C THR A 272 -17.73 7.92 3.87
N GLN A 273 -16.89 8.78 3.26
CA GLN A 273 -15.59 9.22 3.76
C GLN A 273 -14.57 8.08 3.94
N LEU A 274 -14.83 6.92 3.34
CA LEU A 274 -13.93 5.79 3.33
C LEU A 274 -12.98 5.86 2.13
N THR A 275 -11.77 5.33 2.32
CA THR A 275 -10.81 5.10 1.23
C THR A 275 -10.63 3.61 1.01
N ARG A 276 -10.89 3.12 -0.20
CA ARG A 276 -10.68 1.72 -0.58
C ARG A 276 -9.24 1.52 -1.02
N PHE A 277 -8.53 0.61 -0.35
CA PHE A 277 -7.22 0.11 -0.71
C PHE A 277 -7.32 -1.37 -1.01
N GLY A 278 -7.11 -1.77 -2.27
CA GLY A 278 -7.16 -3.17 -2.72
C GLY A 278 -8.32 -3.97 -2.10
N ALA A 279 -8.03 -4.72 -1.04
CA ALA A 279 -8.93 -5.62 -0.32
C ALA A 279 -9.80 -4.96 0.77
N ARG A 280 -9.44 -3.80 1.33
CA ARG A 280 -10.10 -3.23 2.52
C ARG A 280 -10.49 -1.77 2.36
N ASP A 281 -11.54 -1.38 3.08
CA ASP A 281 -11.96 0.01 3.24
C ASP A 281 -11.40 0.57 4.55
N TYR A 282 -10.68 1.68 4.45
CA TYR A 282 -10.03 2.41 5.53
C TYR A 282 -10.88 3.61 5.95
N ASP A 283 -11.11 3.76 7.27
CA ASP A 283 -11.75 4.95 7.85
C ASP A 283 -10.67 5.85 8.47
N PRO A 284 -10.31 6.98 7.82
CA PRO A 284 -9.30 7.91 8.33
C PRO A 284 -9.74 8.62 9.63
N SER A 285 -11.05 8.73 9.90
CA SER A 285 -11.55 9.41 11.10
C SER A 285 -11.18 8.65 12.37
N ILE A 286 -11.16 7.32 12.29
CA ILE A 286 -10.74 6.40 13.36
C ILE A 286 -9.36 5.79 13.13
N GLY A 287 -8.72 6.07 11.99
CA GLY A 287 -7.35 5.68 11.68
C GLY A 287 -7.15 4.17 11.56
N ARG A 288 -8.16 3.43 11.07
CA ARG A 288 -8.14 1.97 11.06
C ARG A 288 -8.99 1.35 9.95
N TRP A 289 -8.78 0.07 9.69
CA TRP A 289 -9.58 -0.71 8.74
C TRP A 289 -11.00 -0.99 9.26
N THR A 290 -11.97 -1.04 8.36
CA THR A 290 -13.37 -1.33 8.70
C THR A 290 -13.70 -2.81 8.83
N LEU A 291 -12.79 -3.69 8.42
CA LEU A 291 -12.86 -5.14 8.65
C LEU A 291 -11.51 -5.68 9.12
N LYS A 292 -11.52 -6.90 9.66
CA LYS A 292 -10.29 -7.62 9.99
C LYS A 292 -9.44 -7.79 8.74
N ASP A 293 -8.13 -7.79 8.92
CA ASP A 293 -7.22 -8.24 7.87
C ASP A 293 -7.65 -9.64 7.40
N PRO A 294 -7.88 -9.86 6.09
CA PRO A 294 -8.05 -11.19 5.53
C PRO A 294 -6.88 -12.13 5.83
N MET A 295 -5.67 -11.56 5.99
CA MET A 295 -4.47 -12.27 6.47
C MET A 295 -4.44 -12.41 8.00
N LYS A 296 -5.42 -11.87 8.73
CA LYS A 296 -5.58 -12.01 10.18
C LYS A 296 -4.31 -11.55 10.93
N LEU A 297 -3.79 -12.40 11.82
CA LEU A 297 -2.62 -12.09 12.64
C LEU A 297 -1.31 -12.15 11.87
N ASP A 298 -1.37 -12.50 10.59
CA ASP A 298 -0.21 -12.51 9.74
C ASP A 298 0.32 -11.07 9.68
N ASP A 299 -0.45 -10.04 9.27
CA ASP A 299 0.04 -8.62 9.10
C ASP A 299 0.62 -8.04 10.40
N GLY A 300 0.02 -8.44 11.52
CA GLY A 300 0.53 -8.15 12.83
C GLY A 300 -0.46 -8.55 13.90
N SER A 301 -0.11 -8.27 15.15
CA SER A 301 -0.95 -8.64 16.29
C SER A 301 -2.29 -7.90 16.34
N ASN A 302 -2.49 -6.88 15.51
CA ASN A 302 -3.72 -6.09 15.44
C ASN A 302 -4.29 -6.07 14.03
N VAL A 303 -5.34 -6.87 13.83
CA VAL A 303 -5.95 -7.12 12.53
C VAL A 303 -6.75 -5.93 11.96
N TYR A 304 -6.84 -4.81 12.68
CA TYR A 304 -7.51 -3.58 12.19
C TYR A 304 -6.54 -2.41 12.05
N SER A 305 -5.30 -2.53 12.54
CA SER A 305 -4.36 -1.42 12.54
C SER A 305 -4.00 -1.00 11.11
N TYR A 306 -3.91 0.31 10.88
CA TYR A 306 -3.37 0.82 9.62
C TYR A 306 -1.86 1.06 9.79
N VAL A 307 -1.05 0.34 9.01
CA VAL A 307 0.42 0.46 8.89
C VAL A 307 1.15 0.56 10.24
N ALA A 308 0.73 -0.25 11.21
CA ALA A 308 1.25 -0.28 12.57
C ALA A 308 1.30 1.10 13.25
N GLY A 309 0.33 1.98 12.96
CA GLY A 309 0.21 3.30 13.57
C GLY A 309 1.21 4.34 13.05
N ASN A 310 1.86 4.11 11.91
CA ASN A 310 2.74 5.09 11.26
C ASN A 310 2.23 5.49 9.86
N PRO A 311 1.10 6.23 9.77
CA PRO A 311 0.51 6.63 8.50
C PRO A 311 1.33 7.70 7.75
N VAL A 312 2.29 8.35 8.41
CA VAL A 312 3.13 9.39 7.81
C VAL A 312 4.25 8.77 6.99
N GLY A 313 4.87 7.70 7.48
CA GLY A 313 6.01 7.06 6.83
C GLY A 313 5.67 5.85 5.97
N ARG A 314 4.44 5.33 6.04
CA ARG A 314 4.05 4.03 5.45
C ARG A 314 2.69 4.10 4.77
N THR A 315 2.46 3.18 3.84
CA THR A 315 1.18 2.98 3.15
C THR A 315 0.90 1.49 3.00
N ASP A 316 -0.38 1.11 3.00
CA ASP A 316 -0.87 -0.23 2.67
C ASP A 316 -1.77 -0.14 1.44
N VAL A 317 -1.17 -0.14 0.25
CA VAL A 317 -1.88 0.06 -1.04
C VAL A 317 -2.71 -1.16 -1.44
N THR A 318 -2.41 -2.34 -0.89
CA THR A 318 -3.16 -3.57 -1.12
C THR A 318 -4.30 -3.73 -0.12
N GLY A 319 -4.23 -3.04 1.01
CA GLY A 319 -5.11 -3.28 2.15
C GLY A 319 -4.86 -4.66 2.76
N LEU A 320 -3.64 -5.19 2.73
CA LEU A 320 -3.26 -6.54 3.21
C LEU A 320 -1.82 -6.59 3.76
N PHE A 321 -1.19 -5.46 4.07
CA PHE A 321 0.26 -5.30 4.19
C PHE A 321 1.03 -6.54 4.71
N TRP A 322 1.92 -7.18 3.92
CA TRP A 322 2.76 -8.33 4.38
C TRP A 322 4.25 -8.29 4.04
N SER A 323 5.05 -8.80 4.99
CA SER A 323 6.50 -9.03 5.06
C SER A 323 7.46 -7.85 4.79
N ASN A 324 7.88 -7.17 5.88
CA ASN A 324 8.99 -6.20 5.84
C ASN A 324 10.34 -6.82 5.44
N HIS A 325 10.57 -8.14 5.53
CA HIS A 325 11.89 -8.76 5.32
C HIS A 325 12.21 -8.97 3.83
N HIS A 326 11.36 -9.64 3.06
CA HIS A 326 11.60 -9.86 1.63
C HIS A 326 11.61 -8.56 0.84
N TYR A 327 10.71 -7.63 1.20
CA TYR A 327 10.69 -6.30 0.62
C TYR A 327 12.00 -5.55 0.90
N SER A 328 12.41 -5.45 2.17
CA SER A 328 13.60 -4.68 2.54
C SER A 328 14.88 -5.30 2.03
N LEU A 329 15.07 -6.62 2.12
CA LEU A 329 16.24 -7.32 1.59
C LEU A 329 16.37 -7.13 0.09
N SER A 330 15.27 -7.29 -0.65
CA SER A 330 15.27 -7.13 -2.10
C SER A 330 15.52 -5.69 -2.50
N TYR A 331 14.85 -4.73 -1.86
CA TYR A 331 15.07 -3.30 -2.10
C TYR A 331 16.53 -2.90 -1.83
N PHE A 332 17.07 -3.24 -0.67
CA PHE A 332 18.43 -2.81 -0.29
C PHE A 332 19.50 -3.51 -1.12
N SER A 333 19.32 -4.79 -1.49
CA SER A 333 20.29 -5.50 -2.32
C SER A 333 20.33 -4.95 -3.74
N THR A 334 19.17 -4.67 -4.36
CA THR A 334 19.15 -4.08 -5.70
C THR A 334 19.66 -2.63 -5.71
N ALA A 335 19.28 -1.85 -4.71
CA ALA A 335 19.71 -0.45 -4.61
C ALA A 335 21.23 -0.35 -4.39
N SER A 336 21.80 -1.21 -3.54
CA SER A 336 23.25 -1.23 -3.28
C SER A 336 24.08 -1.77 -4.46
N SER A 337 23.52 -2.64 -5.30
CA SER A 337 24.10 -3.05 -6.58
C SER A 337 23.86 -2.04 -7.73
N GLY A 338 23.20 -0.90 -7.48
CA GLY A 338 23.11 0.21 -8.44
C GLY A 338 21.89 0.20 -9.37
N LEU A 339 20.83 -0.55 -9.06
CA LEU A 339 19.54 -0.38 -9.75
C LEU A 339 18.91 0.97 -9.38
N SER A 340 18.06 1.49 -10.27
CA SER A 340 17.28 2.69 -9.98
C SER A 340 16.34 2.46 -8.79
N THR A 341 15.91 3.53 -8.11
CA THR A 341 14.95 3.43 -7.01
C THR A 341 13.63 2.82 -7.48
N SER A 342 13.14 3.19 -8.67
CA SER A 342 11.91 2.62 -9.23
C SER A 342 12.04 1.13 -9.52
N ASP A 343 13.19 0.71 -10.08
CA ASP A 343 13.42 -0.71 -10.36
C ASP A 343 13.61 -1.51 -9.06
N SER A 344 14.29 -0.94 -8.08
CA SER A 344 14.48 -1.56 -6.76
C SER A 344 13.16 -1.73 -6.00
N MET A 345 12.28 -0.72 -6.07
CA MET A 345 10.92 -0.83 -5.51
C MET A 345 10.09 -1.88 -6.25
N MET A 346 10.23 -1.99 -7.59
CA MET A 346 9.55 -3.05 -8.34
C MET A 346 10.05 -4.43 -8.02
N VAL A 347 11.36 -4.63 -7.95
CA VAL A 347 11.94 -5.92 -7.56
C VAL A 347 11.48 -6.31 -6.15
N ALA A 348 11.45 -5.36 -5.21
CA ALA A 348 10.96 -5.59 -3.85
C ALA A 348 9.46 -5.88 -3.78
N ALA A 349 8.65 -5.23 -4.62
CA ALA A 349 7.23 -5.57 -4.74
C ALA A 349 7.05 -6.98 -5.31
N TYR A 350 7.78 -7.31 -6.39
CA TYR A 350 7.71 -8.62 -7.02
C TYR A 350 8.17 -9.73 -6.10
N SER A 351 9.22 -9.52 -5.29
CA SER A 351 9.65 -10.51 -4.31
C SER A 351 8.54 -10.80 -3.29
N VAL A 352 7.90 -9.79 -2.72
CA VAL A 352 6.78 -10.00 -1.79
C VAL A 352 5.58 -10.66 -2.47
N THR A 353 5.30 -10.32 -3.73
CA THR A 353 4.16 -10.93 -4.44
C THR A 353 4.46 -12.34 -4.97
N ALA A 354 5.69 -12.83 -4.85
CA ALA A 354 6.07 -14.15 -5.32
C ALA A 354 5.33 -15.28 -4.59
N ASP A 355 4.80 -15.01 -3.39
CA ASP A 355 3.95 -15.91 -2.60
C ASP A 355 2.51 -16.01 -3.10
N ILE A 356 2.07 -15.09 -3.96
CA ILE A 356 0.68 -15.04 -4.41
C ILE A 356 0.44 -16.12 -5.47
N GLY A 357 -0.36 -17.12 -5.12
CA GLY A 357 -0.77 -18.19 -6.04
C GLY A 357 0.30 -19.24 -6.29
N THR A 358 1.33 -19.33 -5.44
CA THR A 358 2.48 -20.24 -5.52
C THR A 358 2.62 -21.17 -4.31
N GLN A 359 1.56 -21.30 -3.51
CA GLN A 359 1.54 -22.11 -2.29
C GLN A 359 1.19 -23.60 -2.54
N GLY A 360 1.35 -24.08 -3.78
CA GLY A 360 1.10 -25.48 -4.13
C GLY A 360 2.31 -26.37 -3.86
N ILE A 361 2.11 -27.69 -3.69
CA ILE A 361 3.22 -28.66 -3.55
C ILE A 361 4.13 -28.59 -4.78
N GLU A 362 3.56 -28.39 -5.97
CA GLU A 362 4.26 -28.18 -7.22
C GLU A 362 5.23 -26.98 -7.16
N ASP A 363 4.94 -25.99 -6.35
CA ASP A 363 5.67 -24.73 -6.24
C ASP A 363 6.64 -24.70 -5.04
N ALA A 364 6.78 -25.79 -4.29
CA ALA A 364 7.72 -25.90 -3.15
C ALA A 364 9.14 -25.36 -3.46
N HIS A 365 9.61 -25.60 -4.68
CA HIS A 365 10.93 -25.13 -5.15
C HIS A 365 11.06 -23.59 -5.26
N LYS A 366 9.95 -22.84 -5.36
CA LYS A 366 9.91 -21.38 -5.32
C LYS A 366 10.10 -20.84 -3.90
N HIS A 367 9.77 -21.64 -2.89
CA HIS A 367 9.84 -21.28 -1.47
C HIS A 367 10.99 -21.98 -0.73
N SER A 368 12.01 -22.48 -1.46
CA SER A 368 13.08 -23.31 -0.89
C SER A 368 12.62 -24.56 -0.11
N MET A 369 11.40 -25.06 -0.35
CA MET A 369 10.83 -26.25 0.31
C MET A 369 11.11 -27.55 -0.45
N THR A 370 10.91 -28.68 0.24
CA THR A 370 10.96 -30.02 -0.35
C THR A 370 9.55 -30.53 -0.61
N ARG A 371 9.24 -30.94 -1.84
CA ARG A 371 7.96 -31.61 -2.15
C ARG A 371 7.82 -32.90 -1.34
N SER A 372 6.60 -33.28 -0.99
CA SER A 372 6.41 -34.54 -0.26
C SER A 372 7.02 -35.75 -0.97
N GLY A 373 7.83 -36.52 -0.25
CA GLY A 373 8.59 -37.66 -0.77
C GLY A 373 9.86 -37.33 -1.59
N GLY A 374 10.23 -36.05 -1.74
CA GLY A 374 11.45 -35.61 -2.43
C GLY A 374 12.69 -35.54 -1.53
N SER A 375 13.89 -35.53 -2.12
CA SER A 375 15.14 -35.33 -1.36
C SER A 375 15.57 -33.86 -1.34
N HIS A 376 16.22 -33.41 -0.26
CA HIS A 376 16.75 -32.03 -0.18
C HIS A 376 17.75 -31.70 -1.30
N ALA A 377 18.47 -32.70 -1.81
CA ALA A 377 19.39 -32.53 -2.94
C ALA A 377 18.64 -32.22 -4.24
N GLU A 378 17.48 -32.83 -4.47
CA GLU A 378 16.60 -32.52 -5.59
C GLU A 378 15.97 -31.14 -5.42
N SER A 379 15.43 -30.83 -4.26
CA SER A 379 14.83 -29.52 -3.96
C SER A 379 15.82 -28.37 -4.17
N ARG A 380 17.08 -28.53 -3.73
CA ARG A 380 18.17 -27.57 -4.01
C ARG A 380 18.42 -27.38 -5.49
N ARG A 381 18.42 -28.47 -6.28
CA ARG A 381 18.61 -28.40 -7.74
C ARG A 381 17.43 -27.71 -8.42
N ASP A 382 16.21 -28.04 -8.04
CA ASP A 382 14.99 -27.48 -8.63
C ASP A 382 14.86 -25.98 -8.33
N ARG A 383 15.10 -25.57 -7.09
CA ARG A 383 15.14 -24.14 -6.73
C ARG A 383 16.27 -23.41 -7.45
N ASN A 384 17.48 -23.97 -7.49
CA ASN A 384 18.59 -23.33 -8.23
C ASN A 384 18.28 -23.17 -9.72
N ARG A 385 17.63 -24.17 -10.32
CA ARG A 385 17.16 -24.10 -11.71
C ARG A 385 16.11 -23.01 -11.88
N PHE A 386 15.14 -22.93 -10.98
CA PHE A 386 14.14 -21.85 -10.98
C PHE A 386 14.78 -20.47 -10.90
N ILE A 387 15.70 -20.25 -9.95
CA ILE A 387 16.45 -19.00 -9.83
C ILE A 387 17.16 -18.67 -11.15
N VAL A 388 17.89 -19.63 -11.74
CA VAL A 388 18.59 -19.41 -13.01
C VAL A 388 17.62 -19.07 -14.15
N ASP A 389 16.48 -19.75 -14.23
CA ASP A 389 15.45 -19.50 -15.26
C ASP A 389 14.83 -18.10 -15.08
N GLN A 390 14.53 -17.69 -13.84
CA GLN A 390 14.02 -16.36 -13.52
C GLN A 390 15.05 -15.26 -13.83
N LEU A 391 16.33 -15.47 -13.50
CA LEU A 391 17.39 -14.51 -13.85
C LEU A 391 17.59 -14.42 -15.37
N ARG A 392 17.47 -15.55 -16.09
CA ARG A 392 17.60 -15.63 -17.55
C ARG A 392 16.45 -14.92 -18.27
N ALA A 393 15.25 -14.84 -17.67
CA ALA A 393 14.13 -14.06 -18.20
C ALA A 393 14.49 -12.58 -18.34
N GLY A 394 15.37 -12.10 -17.45
CA GLY A 394 15.95 -10.77 -17.55
C GLY A 394 14.99 -9.61 -17.28
N THR A 395 13.87 -9.89 -16.60
CA THR A 395 12.88 -8.91 -16.15
C THR A 395 13.08 -8.56 -14.68
N LEU A 396 12.51 -7.44 -14.22
CA LEU A 396 12.49 -7.07 -12.80
C LEU A 396 11.64 -8.05 -11.97
N GLU A 397 10.55 -8.56 -12.56
CA GLU A 397 9.73 -9.62 -11.97
C GLU A 397 10.53 -10.91 -11.76
N GLY A 398 11.29 -11.34 -12.77
CA GLY A 398 12.18 -12.50 -12.66
C GLY A 398 13.25 -12.29 -11.59
N LEU A 399 13.82 -11.08 -11.49
CA LEU A 399 14.74 -10.77 -10.40
C LEU A 399 14.05 -10.84 -9.02
N GLY A 400 12.84 -10.29 -8.86
CA GLY A 400 12.07 -10.37 -7.62
C GLY A 400 11.77 -11.80 -7.19
N ASN A 401 11.28 -12.63 -8.11
CA ASN A 401 10.99 -14.05 -7.87
C ASN A 401 12.25 -14.85 -7.50
N ALA A 402 13.39 -14.54 -8.14
CA ALA A 402 14.67 -15.19 -7.83
C ALA A 402 15.19 -14.81 -6.43
N LEU A 403 15.04 -13.55 -6.05
CA LEU A 403 15.43 -13.06 -4.72
C LEU A 403 14.57 -13.65 -3.63
N HIS A 404 13.25 -13.72 -3.83
CA HIS A 404 12.31 -14.39 -2.92
C HIS A 404 12.76 -15.82 -2.61
N ALA A 405 12.87 -16.66 -3.65
CA ALA A 405 13.27 -18.06 -3.50
C ALA A 405 14.63 -18.25 -2.84
N ALA A 406 15.54 -17.30 -3.01
CA ALA A 406 16.87 -17.34 -2.39
C ALA A 406 16.86 -16.89 -0.93
N GLN A 407 15.99 -15.95 -0.56
CA GLN A 407 15.85 -15.44 0.81
C GLN A 407 15.19 -16.50 1.71
N ASP A 408 14.22 -17.24 1.17
CA ASP A 408 13.53 -18.34 1.86
C ASP A 408 14.50 -19.41 2.35
N GLU A 409 15.62 -19.67 1.68
CA GLU A 409 16.63 -20.63 2.16
C GLU A 409 17.13 -20.34 3.59
N PHE A 410 17.11 -19.07 3.99
CA PHE A 410 17.59 -18.62 5.29
C PHE A 410 16.48 -18.46 6.33
N ALA A 411 15.23 -18.58 5.89
CA ALA A 411 14.07 -18.50 6.76
C ALA A 411 13.89 -19.84 7.49
N GLN A 412 13.56 -19.79 8.77
CA GLN A 412 13.76 -20.92 9.69
C GLN A 412 13.03 -22.19 9.25
N GLY A 413 11.92 -22.07 8.53
CA GLY A 413 11.21 -23.25 8.05
C GLY A 413 11.23 -23.50 6.55
N HIS A 414 11.95 -22.69 5.80
CA HIS A 414 12.09 -22.83 4.36
C HIS A 414 13.43 -23.49 3.98
N GLN A 415 14.11 -24.12 4.95
CA GLN A 415 15.39 -24.81 4.79
C GLN A 415 15.24 -26.21 4.16
N PHE A 416 14.46 -26.33 3.08
CA PHE A 416 14.11 -27.60 2.43
C PHE A 416 13.30 -28.55 3.30
N ILE A 417 12.53 -28.02 4.23
CA ILE A 417 11.56 -28.79 5.01
C ILE A 417 10.51 -29.39 4.05
N GLU A 418 10.02 -30.59 4.36
CA GLU A 418 8.98 -31.23 3.56
C GLU A 418 7.70 -30.41 3.64
N TYR A 419 7.14 -30.08 2.47
CA TYR A 419 5.93 -29.31 2.30
C TYR A 419 4.82 -30.24 1.81
N ASP A 420 3.75 -30.31 2.60
CA ASP A 420 2.60 -31.17 2.37
C ASP A 420 1.45 -30.45 1.62
N GLY A 421 1.69 -29.21 1.19
CA GLY A 421 0.72 -28.41 0.44
C GLY A 421 -0.38 -27.81 1.30
N THR A 422 -0.26 -27.92 2.63
CA THR A 422 -1.14 -27.21 3.54
C THR A 422 -0.52 -25.86 3.90
N VAL A 423 -1.25 -24.79 3.59
CA VAL A 423 -0.96 -23.46 4.14
C VAL A 423 -1.51 -23.48 5.57
N ASP A 424 -0.73 -24.02 6.52
CA ASP A 424 -1.03 -23.87 7.93
C ASP A 424 -0.35 -22.62 8.51
N ALA A 425 -0.85 -22.16 9.66
CA ALA A 425 -0.29 -20.98 10.33
C ALA A 425 1.17 -21.19 10.78
N ALA A 426 1.67 -22.42 10.85
CA ALA A 426 3.06 -22.72 11.15
C ALA A 426 3.95 -22.52 9.92
N HIS A 427 3.46 -22.75 8.70
CA HIS A 427 4.15 -22.50 7.44
C HIS A 427 4.53 -21.02 7.25
N MET A 428 3.75 -20.10 7.81
CA MET A 428 4.00 -18.65 7.72
C MET A 428 4.98 -18.13 8.79
N TRP A 429 5.17 -18.87 9.88
CA TRP A 429 6.30 -18.65 10.81
C TRP A 429 7.65 -19.05 10.19
N LEU A 430 7.63 -19.75 9.05
CA LEU A 430 8.82 -20.27 8.40
C LEU A 430 9.55 -19.23 7.54
N ASP A 431 8.90 -18.14 7.11
CA ASP A 431 9.47 -16.98 6.38
C ASP A 431 10.21 -15.98 7.28
N ALA A 432 10.14 -16.18 8.60
CA ALA A 432 10.90 -15.38 9.54
C ALA A 432 12.40 -15.72 9.44
N LEU A 433 13.23 -14.69 9.29
CA LEU A 433 14.68 -14.81 9.42
C LEU A 433 15.03 -14.84 10.92
N PRO A 434 15.53 -15.96 11.46
CA PRO A 434 15.57 -16.21 12.90
C PRO A 434 16.60 -15.37 13.67
N SER A 435 17.52 -14.70 12.98
CA SER A 435 18.52 -13.81 13.60
C SER A 435 19.08 -12.77 12.63
N GLY A 436 19.79 -11.77 13.18
CA GLY A 436 20.54 -10.81 12.35
C GLY A 436 21.62 -11.47 11.48
N SER A 437 22.13 -12.65 11.87
CA SER A 437 23.11 -13.38 11.05
C SER A 437 22.47 -14.06 9.84
N THR A 438 21.27 -14.65 9.99
CA THR A 438 20.54 -15.23 8.85
C THR A 438 20.01 -14.15 7.92
N TYR A 439 19.61 -13.01 8.47
CA TYR A 439 19.29 -11.82 7.68
C TYR A 439 20.49 -11.34 6.85
N TRP A 440 21.68 -11.25 7.45
CA TRP A 440 22.88 -10.85 6.71
C TRP A 440 23.27 -11.85 5.62
N GLN A 441 23.14 -13.15 5.87
CA GLN A 441 23.39 -14.18 4.85
C GLN A 441 22.40 -14.11 3.69
N ALA A 442 21.11 -13.89 3.98
CA ALA A 442 20.09 -13.65 2.96
C ALA A 442 20.39 -12.38 2.13
N PHE A 443 20.89 -11.34 2.78
CA PHE A 443 21.32 -10.11 2.12
C PHE A 443 22.54 -10.33 1.20
N GLU A 444 23.61 -10.97 1.69
CA GLU A 444 24.79 -11.30 0.86
C GLU A 444 24.42 -12.20 -0.33
N ARG A 445 23.52 -13.15 -0.12
CA ARG A 445 23.00 -13.99 -1.20
C ARG A 445 22.24 -13.17 -2.23
N SER A 446 21.42 -12.23 -1.78
CA SER A 446 20.67 -11.32 -2.64
C SER A 446 21.61 -10.46 -3.49
N LEU A 447 22.65 -9.87 -2.90
CA LEU A 447 23.68 -9.09 -3.64
C LEU A 447 24.30 -9.90 -4.79
N LEU A 448 24.73 -11.13 -4.50
CA LEU A 448 25.32 -12.00 -5.52
C LEU A 448 24.37 -12.26 -6.69
N LEU A 449 23.08 -12.47 -6.43
CA LEU A 449 22.10 -12.73 -7.48
C LEU A 449 21.82 -11.47 -8.32
N VAL A 450 21.82 -10.29 -7.71
CA VAL A 450 21.70 -9.03 -8.45
C VAL A 450 22.91 -8.83 -9.36
N ASP A 451 24.12 -9.09 -8.88
CA ASP A 451 25.34 -8.98 -9.69
C ASP A 451 25.32 -9.97 -10.88
N ILE A 452 24.88 -11.21 -10.65
CA ILE A 452 24.70 -12.21 -11.71
C ILE A 452 23.66 -11.76 -12.73
N TRP A 453 22.54 -11.19 -12.28
CA TRP A 453 21.48 -10.70 -13.14
C TRP A 453 21.95 -9.53 -14.02
N GLN A 454 22.65 -8.56 -13.43
CA GLN A 454 23.24 -7.42 -14.15
C GLN A 454 24.25 -7.89 -15.20
N TYR A 455 25.14 -8.81 -14.81
CA TYR A 455 26.07 -9.42 -15.76
C TYR A 455 25.34 -10.09 -16.93
N TYR A 456 24.27 -10.83 -16.65
CA TYR A 456 23.46 -11.44 -17.69
C TYR A 456 22.74 -10.39 -18.57
N GLN A 457 22.28 -9.27 -18.03
CA GLN A 457 21.69 -8.17 -18.83
C GLN A 457 22.69 -7.62 -19.85
N GLU A 458 23.93 -7.41 -19.41
CA GLU A 458 24.98 -6.85 -20.26
C GLU A 458 25.48 -7.84 -21.31
N ASN A 459 25.53 -9.13 -20.96
CA ASN A 459 26.29 -10.10 -21.73
C ASN A 459 25.47 -11.22 -22.38
N ARG A 460 24.20 -11.36 -21.98
CA ARG A 460 23.27 -12.43 -22.41
C ARG A 460 23.82 -13.86 -22.23
N THR A 461 24.76 -14.02 -21.31
CA THR A 461 25.39 -15.28 -20.91
C THR A 461 25.73 -15.20 -19.43
N PHE A 462 25.64 -16.29 -18.68
CA PHE A 462 26.09 -16.30 -17.29
C PHE A 462 27.62 -16.44 -17.18
N PRO A 463 28.23 -15.98 -16.06
CA PRO A 463 29.69 -16.05 -15.88
C PRO A 463 30.26 -17.47 -16.02
N TRP A 464 29.53 -18.49 -15.56
CA TRP A 464 29.94 -19.89 -15.63
C TRP A 464 29.71 -20.54 -17.01
N GLU A 465 28.92 -19.94 -17.90
CA GLU A 465 28.72 -20.45 -19.27
C GLU A 465 29.90 -20.08 -20.19
N ARG A 466 30.68 -19.04 -19.83
CA ARG A 466 31.91 -18.65 -20.56
C ARG A 466 33.16 -19.33 -20.04
N ALA A 467 33.17 -19.73 -18.77
CA ALA A 467 34.22 -20.58 -18.27
C ALA A 467 34.13 -21.92 -19.00
N GLN A 468 35.13 -22.26 -19.81
CA GLN A 468 35.33 -23.63 -20.28
C GLN A 468 35.69 -24.51 -19.07
N CYS A 469 34.72 -24.77 -18.21
CA CYS A 469 34.83 -25.76 -17.17
C CYS A 469 34.16 -27.03 -17.70
N GLY A 470 34.97 -28.07 -17.93
CA GLY A 470 34.49 -29.42 -18.18
C GLY A 470 33.64 -29.94 -17.02
N PRO A 471 32.90 -31.05 -17.24
CA PRO A 471 31.85 -31.49 -16.34
C PRO A 471 32.45 -31.94 -14.99
N TYR A 472 32.09 -31.26 -13.90
CA TYR A 472 32.20 -31.76 -12.54
C TYR A 472 31.03 -31.31 -11.68
#